data_AF-A0A816PUW0-F1
#
_entry.id   AF-A0A816PUW0-F1
#
_cell.length_a   1.000
_cell.length_b   1.000
_cell.length_c   1.000
_cell.angle_alpha   90.00
_cell.angle_beta   90.00
_cell.angle_gamma   90.00
#
_symmetry.space_group_name_H-M   'P 1'
#
loop_
_entity.id
_entity.type
_entity.pdbx_description
1 polymer ?
#
loop_
_entity_poly.entity_id
_entity_poly.type
_entity_poly.pdbx_seq_one_letter_code
_entity_poly.pdbx_strand_id
1 'polypeptide(L)'
;MDSGTLNIKKWVVMYPVYINSKKTVAEGRMISLSKACENPNCIEISDCCKHLKLPSAVEVHPQYWNFSLISLQRRVYDLSSYTPQIDKAYPRDFMQVGRVRVQLKREDGSCFLSFFNLSDHLN
;
A
#
# COMPACT_ATOMS: atom_id res chain seq x y z
N MET A 1 25.49 12.33 6.47
CA MET A 1 24.55 13.06 5.59
C MET A 1 23.78 12.01 4.83
N ASP A 2 22.52 11.77 5.21
CA ASP A 2 21.69 10.74 4.58
C ASP A 2 21.34 11.20 3.16
N SER A 3 22.04 10.62 2.20
CA SER A 3 21.94 10.87 0.77
C SER A 3 20.54 10.53 0.25
N GLY A 4 19.72 11.56 -0.02
CA GLY A 4 18.66 11.65 -1.07
C GLY A 4 17.73 10.45 -1.35
N THR A 5 17.71 9.43 -0.50
CA THR A 5 17.02 8.17 -0.75
C THR A 5 15.68 8.23 -0.04
N LEU A 6 14.59 8.27 -0.82
CA LEU A 6 13.24 8.26 -0.28
C LEU A 6 13.08 7.04 0.66
N ASN A 7 12.86 7.30 1.95
CA ASN A 7 12.66 6.24 2.93
C ASN A 7 11.21 5.73 2.88
N ILE A 8 10.88 5.01 1.81
CA ILE A 8 9.55 4.49 1.49
C ILE A 8 9.00 3.65 2.66
N LYS A 9 9.86 2.99 3.46
CA LYS A 9 9.44 2.20 4.63
C LYS A 9 8.71 3.01 5.70
N LYS A 10 8.96 4.33 5.78
CA LYS A 10 8.29 5.25 6.71
C LYS A 10 6.92 5.72 6.23
N TRP A 11 6.57 5.50 4.96
CA TRP A 11 5.31 5.96 4.38
C TRP A 11 4.13 5.13 4.91
N VAL A 12 2.96 5.76 4.95
CA VAL A 12 1.73 5.15 5.46
C VAL A 12 1.31 4.04 4.52
N VAL A 13 0.93 2.89 5.09
CA VAL A 13 0.45 1.74 4.33
C VAL A 13 -1.07 1.82 4.21
N MET A 14 -1.57 1.73 2.98
CA MET A 14 -2.98 1.64 2.65
C MET A 14 -3.26 0.32 1.96
N TYR A 15 -4.13 -0.49 2.57
CA TYR A 15 -4.64 -1.72 1.98
C TYR A 15 -5.98 -1.44 1.29
N PRO A 16 -6.30 -2.09 0.15
CA PRO A 16 -7.57 -1.85 -0.53
C PRO A 16 -8.80 -2.12 0.34
N VAL A 17 -8.75 -3.17 1.17
CA VAL A 17 -9.82 -3.53 2.14
C VAL A 17 -10.25 -2.37 3.04
N TYR A 18 -9.36 -1.41 3.34
CA TYR A 18 -9.69 -0.27 4.22
C TYR A 18 -10.84 0.58 3.69
N ILE A 19 -10.96 0.68 2.37
CA ILE A 19 -11.97 1.48 1.69
C ILE A 19 -13.02 0.64 0.95
N ASN A 20 -13.01 -0.69 1.13
CA ASN A 20 -13.91 -1.61 0.45
C ASN A 20 -15.31 -1.63 1.09
N SER A 21 -16.34 -1.23 0.34
CA SER A 21 -17.74 -1.19 0.79
C SER A 21 -18.37 -2.56 1.02
N LYS A 22 -17.85 -3.61 0.38
CA LYS A 22 -18.33 -5.00 0.53
C LYS A 22 -17.80 -5.68 1.78
N LYS A 23 -16.85 -5.07 2.48
CA LYS A 23 -16.22 -5.60 3.68
C LYS A 23 -16.77 -4.90 4.91
N THR A 24 -16.98 -5.66 5.97
CA THR A 24 -17.37 -5.16 7.28
C THR A 24 -16.16 -4.56 8.01
N VAL A 25 -16.42 -3.85 9.11
CA VAL A 25 -15.35 -3.32 9.97
C VAL A 25 -14.51 -4.46 10.57
N ALA A 26 -15.16 -5.56 10.95
CA ALA A 26 -14.49 -6.77 11.45
C ALA A 26 -13.54 -7.37 10.40
N GLU A 27 -13.93 -7.37 9.13
CA GLU A 27 -13.10 -7.86 8.02
C GLU A 27 -11.98 -6.90 7.62
N GLY A 28 -12.02 -5.63 8.03
CA GLY A 28 -10.92 -4.68 7.82
C GLY A 28 -11.30 -3.31 7.25
N ARG A 29 -12.57 -3.05 6.95
CA ARG A 29 -13.00 -1.72 6.50
C ARG A 29 -12.74 -0.68 7.60
N MET A 30 -12.15 0.45 7.24
CA MET A 30 -11.79 1.53 8.17
C MET A 30 -12.62 2.81 8.01
N ILE A 31 -13.39 2.93 6.92
CA ILE A 31 -14.22 4.12 6.62
C ILE A 31 -15.72 3.79 6.61
N SER A 32 -16.58 4.81 6.69
CA SER A 32 -18.04 4.63 6.61
C SER A 32 -18.47 4.05 5.25
N LEU A 33 -19.60 3.33 5.23
CA LEU A 33 -20.12 2.71 4.00
C LEU A 33 -20.41 3.75 2.92
N SER A 34 -20.90 4.94 3.30
CA SER A 34 -21.23 6.04 2.39
C SER A 34 -20.02 6.63 1.65
N LYS A 35 -18.81 6.47 2.19
CA LYS A 35 -17.55 6.97 1.59
C LYS A 35 -16.72 5.85 0.96
N ALA A 36 -17.17 4.60 1.10
CA ALA A 36 -16.45 3.43 0.63
C ALA A 36 -16.74 3.13 -0.84
N CYS A 37 -15.78 2.48 -1.52
CA CYS A 37 -15.91 2.06 -2.91
C CYS A 37 -16.02 0.54 -3.02
N GLU A 38 -16.67 0.06 -4.08
CA GLU A 38 -16.82 -1.37 -4.32
C GLU A 38 -15.52 -1.97 -4.88
N ASN A 39 -14.98 -2.99 -4.20
CA ASN A 39 -13.85 -3.81 -4.66
C ASN A 39 -12.62 -3.02 -5.18
N PRO A 40 -12.02 -2.13 -4.36
CA PRO A 40 -10.85 -1.34 -4.75
C PRO A 40 -9.63 -2.20 -5.10
N ASN A 41 -8.82 -1.73 -6.06
CA ASN A 41 -7.53 -2.32 -6.43
C ASN A 41 -6.34 -1.40 -6.08
N CYS A 42 -5.18 -1.98 -5.79
CA CYS A 42 -3.94 -1.24 -5.52
C CYS A 42 -3.53 -0.31 -6.67
N ILE A 43 -3.78 -0.70 -7.92
CA ILE A 43 -3.46 0.12 -9.09
C ILE A 43 -4.34 1.38 -9.14
N GLU A 44 -5.64 1.23 -8.93
CA GLU A 44 -6.58 2.36 -8.90
C GLU A 44 -6.24 3.33 -7.77
N ILE A 45 -5.94 2.81 -6.58
CA ILE A 45 -5.50 3.63 -5.44
C ILE A 45 -4.23 4.40 -5.80
N SER A 46 -3.28 3.77 -6.50
CA SER A 46 -2.06 4.43 -6.97
C SER A 46 -2.34 5.54 -7.96
N ASP A 47 -3.25 5.31 -8.92
CA ASP A 47 -3.62 6.31 -9.92
C ASP A 47 -4.36 7.51 -9.30
N CYS A 48 -5.21 7.28 -8.30
CA CYS A 48 -5.77 8.36 -7.49
C CYS A 48 -4.68 9.14 -6.74
N CYS A 49 -3.68 8.46 -6.18
CA CYS A 49 -2.55 9.14 -5.52
C CYS A 49 -1.75 10.01 -6.50
N LYS A 50 -1.49 9.51 -7.72
CA LYS A 50 -0.82 10.29 -8.79
C LYS A 50 -1.65 11.51 -9.18
N HIS A 51 -2.96 11.35 -9.32
CA HIS A 51 -3.87 12.46 -9.61
C HIS A 51 -3.83 13.53 -8.51
N LEU A 52 -3.80 13.12 -7.24
CA LEU A 52 -3.65 13.98 -6.07
C LEU A 52 -2.21 14.50 -5.86
N LYS A 53 -1.27 14.15 -6.75
CA LYS A 53 0.16 14.50 -6.67
C LYS A 53 0.81 14.07 -5.35
N LEU A 54 0.33 12.95 -4.78
CA LEU A 54 0.90 12.32 -3.61
C LEU A 54 1.96 11.30 -4.04
N PRO A 55 3.18 11.35 -3.48
CA PRO A 55 4.17 10.30 -3.70
C PRO A 55 3.62 8.96 -3.20
N SER A 56 3.55 7.97 -4.08
CA SER A 56 3.07 6.63 -3.76
C SER A 56 3.95 5.54 -4.37
N ALA A 57 3.98 4.38 -3.71
CA ALA A 57 4.68 3.19 -4.17
C ALA A 57 3.77 1.98 -3.99
N VAL A 58 3.52 1.24 -5.08
CA VAL A 58 2.74 0.01 -5.03
C VAL A 58 3.67 -1.15 -4.68
N GLU A 59 3.39 -1.81 -3.55
CA GLU A 59 4.02 -3.07 -3.19
C GLU A 59 3.07 -4.20 -3.60
N VAL A 60 3.17 -4.63 -4.86
CA VAL A 60 2.48 -5.85 -5.32
C VAL A 60 3.21 -7.08 -4.80
N HIS A 61 2.45 -8.07 -4.34
CA HIS A 61 2.98 -9.42 -4.26
C HIS A 61 2.98 -10.01 -5.68
N PRO A 62 4.05 -10.69 -6.12
CA PRO A 62 3.96 -11.52 -7.31
C PRO A 62 3.04 -12.70 -6.99
N GLN A 63 1.73 -12.54 -7.17
CA GLN A 63 0.73 -13.60 -6.96
C GLN A 63 0.98 -14.82 -7.87
N TYR A 64 1.87 -14.69 -8.85
CA TYR A 64 2.33 -15.77 -9.70
C TYR A 64 3.82 -15.57 -10.03
N TRP A 65 4.71 -15.87 -9.09
CA TRP A 65 6.02 -16.35 -9.52
C TRP A 65 5.87 -17.83 -9.85
N ASN A 66 5.81 -18.18 -11.14
CA ASN A 66 5.88 -19.57 -11.57
C ASN A 66 7.05 -20.26 -10.85
N PHE A 67 6.77 -21.23 -9.97
CA PHE A 67 7.80 -21.97 -9.25
C PHE A 67 8.86 -22.58 -10.20
N SER A 68 8.52 -22.81 -11.48
CA SER A 68 9.48 -23.30 -12.49
C SER A 68 10.58 -22.29 -12.89
N LEU A 69 10.38 -20.98 -12.72
CA LEU A 69 11.39 -19.96 -13.07
C LEU A 69 12.36 -19.63 -11.92
N ILE A 70 12.03 -19.96 -10.67
CA ILE A 70 12.91 -19.70 -9.50
C ILE A 70 14.17 -20.59 -9.57
N SER A 71 14.04 -21.81 -10.06
CA SER A 71 15.14 -22.78 -10.14
C SER A 71 16.27 -22.33 -11.08
N LEU A 72 15.96 -21.53 -12.11
CA LEU A 72 16.93 -20.99 -13.06
C LEU A 72 17.63 -19.72 -12.54
N GLN A 73 16.97 -18.93 -11.71
CA GLN A 73 17.50 -17.63 -11.24
C GLN A 73 18.28 -17.73 -9.92
N ARG A 74 18.20 -18.87 -9.21
CA ARG A 74 19.00 -19.19 -8.01
C ARG A 74 20.51 -19.33 -8.27
N ARG A 75 20.95 -19.39 -9.52
CA ARG A 75 22.39 -19.54 -9.86
C ARG A 75 23.12 -18.21 -10.05
N VAL A 76 22.41 -17.07 -10.06
CA VAL A 76 22.99 -15.77 -10.47
C VAL A 76 22.94 -14.70 -9.36
N TYR A 77 22.07 -14.82 -8.36
CA TYR A 77 21.91 -13.78 -7.34
C TYR A 77 22.03 -14.35 -5.92
N ASP A 78 22.97 -13.82 -5.13
CA ASP A 78 23.08 -14.06 -3.68
C ASP A 78 21.80 -13.55 -3.00
N LEU A 79 21.00 -14.50 -2.52
CA LEU A 79 19.67 -14.29 -1.93
C LEU A 79 19.72 -14.13 -0.40
N SER A 80 20.88 -13.90 0.22
CA SER A 80 21.00 -13.73 1.68
C SER A 80 20.19 -12.54 2.25
N SER A 81 19.79 -11.59 1.40
CA SER A 81 18.91 -10.46 1.75
C SER A 81 17.46 -10.60 1.27
N TYR A 82 17.11 -11.67 0.55
CA TYR A 82 15.73 -11.94 0.15
C TYR A 82 15.03 -12.68 1.29
N THR A 83 14.58 -11.93 2.31
CA THR A 83 13.48 -12.43 3.14
C THR A 83 12.23 -12.34 2.26
N PRO A 84 11.66 -13.46 1.76
CA PRO A 84 10.32 -13.40 1.20
C PRO A 84 9.44 -12.95 2.36
N GLN A 85 9.03 -11.68 2.34
CA GLN A 85 8.03 -11.21 3.27
C GLN A 85 6.71 -11.72 2.72
N ILE A 86 6.49 -13.01 2.99
CA ILE A 86 5.34 -13.82 2.62
C ILE A 86 4.13 -12.99 3.02
N ASP A 87 3.38 -12.62 1.99
CA ASP A 87 2.11 -11.90 2.02
C ASP A 87 2.20 -10.41 2.41
N LYS A 88 2.35 -9.56 1.38
CA LYS A 88 1.90 -8.15 1.41
C LYS A 88 0.37 -8.04 1.34
N ALA A 89 -0.35 -9.15 1.52
CA ALA A 89 -1.78 -9.18 1.72
C ALA A 89 -2.14 -8.51 3.04
N TYR A 90 -3.40 -8.10 3.14
CA TYR A 90 -3.95 -7.77 4.44
C TYR A 90 -4.16 -9.07 5.24
N PRO A 91 -3.76 -9.16 6.52
CA PRO A 91 -3.85 -10.41 7.29
C PRO A 91 -5.27 -11.01 7.41
N ARG A 92 -6.32 -10.21 7.16
CA ARG A 92 -7.72 -10.65 7.17
C ARG A 92 -8.34 -10.77 5.78
N ASP A 93 -7.59 -10.47 4.72
CA ASP A 93 -8.04 -10.57 3.34
C ASP A 93 -6.90 -11.05 2.42
N PHE A 94 -6.75 -12.37 2.32
CA PHE A 94 -5.73 -13.02 1.51
C PHE A 94 -6.05 -12.99 0.00
N MET A 95 -7.28 -12.61 -0.39
CA MET A 95 -7.73 -12.60 -1.79
C MET A 95 -7.34 -11.31 -2.50
N GLN A 96 -7.15 -10.21 -1.77
CA GLN A 96 -6.67 -8.93 -2.31
C GLN A 96 -5.22 -8.70 -1.91
N VAL A 97 -4.29 -9.23 -2.71
CA VAL A 97 -2.86 -9.16 -2.39
C VAL A 97 -2.22 -7.89 -2.94
N GLY A 98 -1.55 -7.17 -2.05
CA GLY A 98 -0.81 -5.95 -2.36
C GLY A 98 -1.19 -4.82 -1.41
N ARG A 99 -0.33 -3.81 -1.37
CA ARG A 99 -0.58 -2.59 -0.60
C ARG A 99 0.05 -1.39 -1.27
N VAL A 100 -0.50 -0.22 -1.02
CA VAL A 100 0.05 1.03 -1.51
C VAL A 100 0.66 1.77 -0.33
N ARG A 101 1.90 2.21 -0.48
CA ARG A 101 2.53 3.14 0.45
C ARG A 101 2.35 4.56 -0.06
N VAL A 102 1.91 5.46 0.80
CA VAL A 102 1.63 6.86 0.43
C VAL A 102 2.33 7.79 1.40
N GLN A 103 3.02 8.79 0.85
CA GLN A 103 3.62 9.86 1.64
C GLN A 103 2.59 10.96 1.89
N LEU A 104 2.06 11.00 3.12
CA LEU A 104 1.09 12.04 3.51
C LEU A 104 1.76 13.30 4.08
N LYS A 105 2.96 13.14 4.66
CA LYS A 105 3.73 14.23 5.25
C LYS A 105 5.08 14.39 4.56
N ARG A 106 5.48 15.63 4.37
CA ARG A 106 6.83 16.01 3.93
C ARG A 106 7.83 15.81 5.08
N GLU A 107 9.11 15.95 4.77
CA GLU A 107 10.19 15.77 5.76
C GLU A 107 10.15 16.82 6.89
N ASP A 108 9.60 18.00 6.60
CA ASP A 108 9.34 19.07 7.57
C ASP A 108 8.12 18.80 8.48
N GLY A 109 7.40 17.70 8.26
CA GLY A 109 6.19 17.33 9.01
C GLY A 109 4.89 17.94 8.49
N SER A 110 4.94 18.85 7.51
CA SER A 110 3.75 19.42 6.87
C SER A 110 3.02 18.39 6.02
N CYS A 111 1.68 18.50 5.96
CA CYS A 111 0.86 17.62 5.11
C CYS A 111 1.01 18.02 3.63
N PHE A 112 1.05 17.03 2.72
CA PHE A 112 1.07 17.29 1.28
C PHE A 112 -0.20 17.99 0.79
N LEU A 113 -1.34 17.67 1.39
CA LEU A 113 -2.63 18.30 1.14
C LEU A 113 -3.04 19.04 2.41
N SER A 114 -3.10 20.38 2.33
CA SER A 114 -3.57 21.23 3.44
C SER A 114 -5.05 21.03 3.76
N PHE A 115 -5.82 20.43 2.84
CA PHE A 115 -7.24 20.09 3.02
C PHE A 115 -7.47 18.84 3.89
N PHE A 116 -6.44 18.02 4.12
CA PHE A 116 -6.50 16.90 5.07
C PHE A 116 -6.13 17.40 6.48
N ASN A 117 -6.87 18.38 6.99
CA ASN A 117 -6.87 18.58 8.44
C ASN A 117 -7.76 17.48 9.03
N LEU A 118 -7.16 16.62 9.85
CA LEU A 118 -7.83 15.50 10.51
C LEU A 118 -9.02 15.95 11.40
N SER A 119 -9.12 17.25 11.67
CA SER A 119 -10.24 17.91 12.36
C SER A 119 -11.56 17.82 11.60
N ASP A 120 -11.54 17.72 10.26
CA ASP A 120 -12.77 17.80 9.45
C ASP A 120 -13.52 16.45 9.37
N HIS A 121 -13.03 15.43 10.08
CA HIS A 121 -13.62 14.08 10.13
C HIS A 121 -13.99 13.63 11.56
N LEU A 122 -13.92 14.53 12.55
CA LEU A 122 -14.32 14.27 13.94
C LEU A 122 -15.66 14.93 14.34
N ASN A 123 -16.55 15.19 13.38
CA ASN A 123 -17.95 15.52 13.67
C ASN A 123 -18.88 14.38 13.21
#